data_AF-A0A9D3LJL6-F1
#
_entry.id   AF-A0A9D3LJL6-F1
#
_cell.length_a   1.000
_cell.length_b   1.000
_cell.length_c   1.000
_cell.angle_alpha   90.00
_cell.angle_beta   90.00
_cell.angle_gamma   90.00
#
_symmetry.space_group_name_H-M   'P 1'
#
loop_
_entity.id
_entity.type
_entity.pdbx_description
1 polymer ?
#
loop_
_entity_poly.entity_id
_entity_poly.type
_entity_poly.pdbx_seq_one_letter_code
_entity_poly.pdbx_strand_id
1 'polypeptide(L)'
;MLSVYKNIQAMKSADCSNTKARGQTQGMNAKSSTNQNRQPENGPEKTEICMYYVRGTCRHDEKCWKEHSKLPYKWEVKVGFGWSPLPDNEQVEKDYCDPANDCSFSQGFSVHFGTMARGPAQVRRLSTVSSVVQPTFILTTKWAWYWQDERGNWIQYASSGAGHGASSLSSEDLEEQFQQDDSAVIQFNAGSQTYQLSFKDMVQTNTRYGTRRAVRRRPVFVSSAQAQTIRTSKKAPNARASNSKALPDCWDKSMAPEIGYRRVPLQSSASEYQEISALFRTTMRGFSVRQIERIQNKSLWEVFQWQRDLMRKNNGGRNVSEKQLFHGTDSKHIDAICKQNFDWRICGTHGTAYGKGSYFARDAKYSNSYTGSSGMKTMFVCRVLVGCYTRGNSSYLRPPSRDGGDSVFYDSCVDDIHNPSIFVVFEKHQVYPEYLIQYCEDEWGSPAQAYVRPTPKPGPHVPRPSQLFQSIHHKYREFMRH
;
A
#
# COMPACT_ATOMS: atom_id res chain seq x y z
N MET A 1 18.95 34.38 -19.31
CA MET A 1 17.52 34.51 -19.67
C MET A 1 16.72 33.94 -18.51
N LEU A 2 16.11 34.82 -17.73
CA LEU A 2 15.64 34.59 -16.34
C LEU A 2 14.11 34.55 -16.28
N SER A 3 13.57 33.53 -15.57
CA SER A 3 12.26 33.44 -14.88
C SER A 3 11.00 33.53 -15.78
N VAL A 4 9.94 32.74 -15.63
CA VAL A 4 9.05 32.64 -14.46
C VAL A 4 8.16 31.39 -14.60
N TYR A 5 8.26 30.42 -13.69
CA TYR A 5 7.12 29.57 -13.31
C TYR A 5 6.61 30.12 -11.97
N LYS A 6 5.42 30.72 -11.98
CA LYS A 6 4.66 31.09 -10.78
C LYS A 6 3.34 30.35 -10.87
N ASN A 7 3.22 29.25 -10.15
CA ASN A 7 1.94 28.65 -9.83
C ASN A 7 1.85 28.51 -8.30
N ILE A 8 1.15 29.49 -7.70
CA ILE A 8 0.56 29.47 -6.36
C ILE A 8 1.57 29.58 -5.19
N GLN A 9 2.03 30.81 -4.91
CA GLN A 9 2.30 31.29 -3.55
C GLN A 9 2.41 32.83 -3.55
N ALA A 10 1.30 33.51 -3.29
CA ALA A 10 1.22 34.87 -2.74
C ALA A 10 -0.26 35.19 -2.49
N MET A 11 -0.67 35.27 -1.22
CA MET A 11 -1.79 36.06 -0.66
C MET A 11 -1.92 35.73 0.86
N LYS A 12 -0.81 35.85 1.60
CA LYS A 12 -0.78 35.83 3.07
C LYS A 12 0.29 36.78 3.60
N SER A 13 0.16 38.07 3.32
CA SER A 13 0.84 39.13 4.07
C SER A 13 0.47 40.50 3.50
N ALA A 14 -0.69 41.02 3.87
CA ALA A 14 -1.01 42.45 4.00
C ALA A 14 -2.53 42.57 4.16
N ASP A 15 -2.99 42.66 5.40
CA ASP A 15 -4.03 43.61 5.81
C ASP A 15 -4.20 43.50 7.32
N CYS A 16 -3.18 44.01 8.01
CA CYS A 16 -3.30 44.49 9.36
C CYS A 16 -2.77 45.93 9.34
N SER A 17 -3.66 46.89 9.11
CA SER A 17 -3.66 48.21 9.77
C SER A 17 -4.68 49.18 9.14
N ASN A 18 -5.37 49.88 10.05
CA ASN A 18 -5.96 51.21 9.91
C ASN A 18 -7.41 51.42 9.40
N THR A 19 -8.30 51.44 10.42
CA THR A 19 -9.04 52.63 10.91
C THR A 19 -9.92 53.48 9.98
N LYS A 20 -11.21 53.49 10.35
CA LYS A 20 -12.14 54.63 10.52
C LYS A 20 -12.14 55.75 9.46
N ALA A 21 -13.29 55.89 8.77
CA ALA A 21 -14.00 57.17 8.69
C ALA A 21 -15.49 56.95 8.35
N ARG A 22 -16.33 57.71 9.06
CA ARG A 22 -17.80 57.81 8.99
C ARG A 22 -18.20 58.72 7.82
N GLY A 23 -19.33 58.43 7.17
CA GLY A 23 -20.03 59.35 6.29
C GLY A 23 -21.46 58.87 6.00
N GLN A 24 -22.44 59.46 6.69
CA GLN A 24 -23.87 59.28 6.44
C GLN A 24 -24.32 60.20 5.30
N THR A 25 -25.21 59.72 4.43
CA THR A 25 -26.29 60.54 3.83
C THR A 25 -27.45 59.64 3.41
N GLN A 26 -28.66 60.02 3.85
CA GLN A 26 -29.97 59.45 3.50
C GLN A 26 -30.48 60.06 2.17
N GLY A 27 -31.41 59.38 1.48
CA GLY A 27 -32.23 60.01 0.43
C GLY A 27 -32.94 59.10 -0.59
N MET A 28 -34.09 58.57 -0.18
CA MET A 28 -35.35 58.32 -0.92
C MET A 28 -35.43 57.90 -2.43
N ASN A 29 -36.08 56.74 -2.63
CA ASN A 29 -37.09 56.34 -3.62
C ASN A 29 -37.20 57.02 -5.01
N ALA A 30 -37.11 56.21 -6.07
CA ALA A 30 -38.09 56.19 -7.17
C ALA A 30 -38.04 54.85 -7.94
N LYS A 31 -39.21 54.28 -8.20
CA LYS A 31 -39.42 53.10 -9.06
C LYS A 31 -39.27 53.49 -10.53
N SER A 32 -38.52 52.71 -11.31
CA SER A 32 -38.81 52.54 -12.73
C SER A 32 -38.27 51.19 -13.21
N SER A 33 -39.20 50.35 -13.64
CA SER A 33 -39.00 49.08 -14.31
C SER A 33 -38.38 49.31 -15.69
N THR A 34 -37.15 48.82 -15.88
CA THR A 34 -36.70 48.46 -17.23
C THR A 34 -35.79 47.25 -17.15
N ASN A 35 -36.22 46.22 -17.88
CA ASN A 35 -35.59 44.93 -18.05
C ASN A 35 -34.21 45.15 -18.70
N GLN A 36 -33.14 45.09 -17.92
CA GLN A 36 -31.77 45.01 -18.45
C GLN A 36 -31.09 43.77 -17.89
N ASN A 37 -30.77 42.92 -18.87
CA ASN A 37 -29.97 41.71 -18.80
C ASN A 37 -28.73 41.93 -17.91
N ARG A 38 -28.81 41.53 -16.63
CA ARG A 38 -27.65 41.55 -15.74
C ARG A 38 -26.68 40.48 -16.22
N GLN A 39 -25.57 40.93 -16.81
CA GLN A 39 -24.36 40.12 -16.94
C GLN A 39 -24.03 39.52 -15.56
N PRO A 40 -23.69 38.23 -15.47
CA PRO A 40 -23.28 37.68 -14.18
C PRO A 40 -21.98 38.36 -13.75
N GLU A 41 -22.02 38.99 -12.58
CA GLU A 41 -20.85 39.50 -11.88
C GLU A 41 -19.79 38.40 -11.82
N ASN A 42 -18.60 38.66 -12.39
CA ASN A 42 -17.50 37.71 -12.39
C ASN A 42 -17.11 37.39 -10.94
N GLY A 43 -17.50 36.21 -10.47
CA GLY A 43 -17.00 35.64 -9.23
C GLY A 43 -15.48 35.44 -9.28
N PRO A 44 -14.85 35.15 -8.12
CA PRO A 44 -13.41 34.94 -8.05
C PRO A 44 -12.95 33.85 -9.04
N GLU A 45 -11.84 34.11 -9.72
CA GLU A 45 -11.28 33.22 -10.74
C GLU A 45 -10.94 31.84 -10.14
N LYS A 46 -11.54 30.79 -10.69
CA LYS A 46 -11.33 29.41 -10.23
C LYS A 46 -9.99 28.89 -10.75
N THR A 47 -9.12 28.46 -9.83
CA THR A 47 -7.74 28.02 -10.12
C THR A 47 -7.51 26.52 -9.90
N GLU A 48 -8.44 25.83 -9.25
CA GLU A 48 -8.35 24.40 -8.96
C GLU A 48 -9.66 23.70 -9.26
N ILE A 49 -9.59 22.40 -9.54
CA ILE A 49 -10.79 21.57 -9.73
C ILE A 49 -11.32 21.08 -8.38
N CYS A 50 -12.64 21.17 -8.21
CA CYS A 50 -13.33 20.74 -7.01
C CYS A 50 -13.31 19.21 -6.88
N MET A 51 -12.50 18.71 -5.95
CA MET A 51 -12.39 17.28 -5.64
C MET A 51 -13.75 16.63 -5.30
N TYR A 52 -14.63 17.31 -4.56
CA TYR A 52 -15.95 16.78 -4.22
C TYR A 52 -16.86 16.65 -5.44
N TYR A 53 -16.84 17.63 -6.36
CA TYR A 53 -17.58 17.54 -7.61
C TYR A 53 -17.05 16.41 -8.51
N VAL A 54 -15.73 16.26 -8.59
CA VAL A 54 -15.09 15.14 -9.30
C VAL A 54 -15.54 13.79 -8.72
N ARG A 55 -15.79 13.71 -7.40
CA ARG A 55 -16.37 12.53 -6.75
C ARG A 55 -17.85 12.29 -7.05
N GLY A 56 -18.55 13.30 -7.56
CA GLY A 56 -19.92 13.21 -8.04
C GLY A 56 -20.90 14.20 -7.42
N THR A 57 -20.59 14.79 -6.26
CA THR A 57 -21.44 15.80 -5.62
C THR A 57 -20.63 16.85 -4.88
N CYS A 58 -20.94 18.13 -5.12
CA CYS A 58 -20.40 19.26 -4.36
C CYS A 58 -21.54 19.94 -3.60
N ARG A 59 -21.39 20.13 -2.30
CA ARG A 59 -22.43 20.78 -1.45
C ARG A 59 -22.61 22.27 -1.74
N HIS A 60 -21.64 22.89 -2.41
CA HIS A 60 -21.65 24.32 -2.70
C HIS A 60 -22.22 24.65 -4.10
N ASP A 61 -22.41 23.63 -4.95
CA ASP A 61 -22.95 23.76 -6.31
C ASP A 61 -22.39 24.98 -7.07
N GLU A 62 -23.23 25.87 -7.60
CA GLU A 62 -22.82 27.08 -8.32
C GLU A 62 -22.01 28.08 -7.47
N LYS A 63 -22.12 28.02 -6.13
CA LYS A 63 -21.35 28.85 -5.20
C LYS A 63 -19.97 28.27 -4.88
N CYS A 64 -19.57 27.16 -5.51
CA CYS A 64 -18.25 26.58 -5.28
C CYS A 64 -17.15 27.49 -5.85
N TRP A 65 -16.18 27.84 -5.01
CA TRP A 65 -14.98 28.61 -5.38
C TRP A 65 -13.96 27.81 -6.20
N LYS A 66 -14.21 26.52 -6.43
CA LYS A 66 -13.41 25.63 -7.29
C LYS A 66 -14.19 25.25 -8.55
N GLU A 67 -13.46 24.85 -9.58
CA GLU A 67 -14.02 24.48 -10.88
C GLU A 67 -14.69 23.11 -10.85
N HIS A 68 -15.90 23.04 -11.39
CA HIS A 68 -16.66 21.80 -11.48
C HIS A 68 -16.35 21.10 -12.80
N SER A 69 -15.47 20.09 -12.74
CA SER A 69 -15.12 19.24 -13.89
C SER A 69 -15.34 17.78 -13.56
N LYS A 70 -15.69 16.99 -14.57
CA LYS A 70 -15.80 15.52 -14.48
C LYS A 70 -14.44 14.81 -14.62
N LEU A 71 -13.42 15.54 -15.08
CA LEU A 71 -12.05 15.08 -15.28
C LEU A 71 -11.12 15.72 -14.23
N PRO A 72 -9.99 15.07 -13.88
CA PRO A 72 -9.03 15.63 -12.93
C PRO A 72 -8.18 16.77 -13.50
N TYR A 73 -8.44 17.16 -14.75
CA TYR A 73 -7.81 18.25 -15.48
C TYR A 73 -8.84 19.01 -16.32
N LYS A 74 -8.54 20.26 -16.62
CA LYS A 74 -9.30 21.10 -17.57
C LYS A 74 -8.35 22.10 -18.21
N TRP A 75 -8.35 22.17 -19.54
CA TRP A 75 -7.59 23.12 -20.33
C TRP A 75 -8.47 24.28 -20.75
N GLU A 76 -7.95 25.49 -20.59
CA GLU A 76 -8.66 26.71 -20.89
C GLU A 76 -7.76 27.70 -21.64
N VAL A 77 -8.35 28.43 -22.58
CA VAL A 77 -7.71 29.51 -23.32
C VAL A 77 -8.32 30.84 -22.88
N LYS A 78 -7.47 31.85 -22.73
CA LYS A 78 -7.89 33.20 -22.36
C LYS A 78 -8.56 33.88 -23.56
N VAL A 79 -9.81 34.30 -23.39
CA VAL A 79 -10.60 35.02 -24.39
C VAL A 79 -11.10 36.31 -23.75
N GLY A 80 -10.56 37.45 -24.19
CA GLY A 80 -10.80 38.74 -23.55
C GLY A 80 -10.31 38.74 -22.10
N PHE A 81 -11.21 39.04 -21.15
CA PHE A 81 -10.93 39.04 -19.72
C PHE A 81 -11.24 37.72 -19.02
N GLY A 82 -11.76 36.72 -19.74
CA GLY A 82 -12.20 35.44 -19.18
C GLY A 82 -11.42 34.23 -19.69
N TRP A 83 -11.69 33.08 -19.07
CA TRP A 83 -11.18 31.78 -19.49
C TRP A 83 -12.29 30.97 -20.14
N SER A 84 -12.00 30.38 -21.31
CA SER A 84 -12.93 29.54 -22.06
C SER A 84 -12.34 28.13 -22.23
N PRO A 85 -13.16 27.07 -22.18
CA PRO A 85 -12.66 25.70 -22.33
C PRO A 85 -12.01 25.50 -23.71
N LEU A 86 -10.86 24.83 -23.72
CA LEU A 86 -10.14 24.52 -24.95
C LEU A 86 -10.78 23.29 -25.63
N PRO A 87 -11.02 23.32 -26.96
CA PRO A 87 -11.43 22.13 -27.71
C PRO A 87 -10.44 20.96 -27.51
N ASP A 88 -10.88 19.72 -27.68
CA ASP A 88 -10.02 18.52 -27.56
C ASP A 88 -9.25 18.38 -26.23
N ASN A 89 -9.85 18.84 -25.11
CA ASN A 89 -9.28 18.81 -23.76
C ASN A 89 -8.57 17.50 -23.38
N GLU A 90 -9.13 16.34 -23.75
CA GLU A 90 -8.55 15.03 -23.46
C GLU A 90 -7.30 14.73 -24.31
N GLN A 91 -7.29 15.13 -25.59
CA GLN A 91 -6.13 14.95 -26.46
C GLN A 91 -4.98 15.89 -26.05
N VAL A 92 -5.27 17.14 -25.73
CA VAL A 92 -4.26 18.09 -25.22
C VAL A 92 -3.65 17.60 -23.91
N GLU A 93 -4.45 17.06 -23.00
CA GLU A 93 -3.93 16.43 -21.78
C GLU A 93 -3.04 15.23 -22.10
N LYS A 94 -3.49 14.33 -22.99
CA LYS A 94 -2.72 13.16 -23.39
C LYS A 94 -1.35 13.54 -23.95
N ASP A 95 -1.32 14.55 -24.81
CA ASP A 95 -0.08 15.08 -25.38
C ASP A 95 0.80 15.73 -24.30
N TYR A 96 0.21 16.46 -23.35
CA TYR A 96 0.95 17.09 -22.25
C TYR A 96 1.56 16.06 -21.29
N CYS A 97 0.86 14.96 -21.01
CA CYS A 97 1.32 13.88 -20.15
C CYS A 97 2.61 13.22 -20.66
N ASP A 98 2.86 13.23 -21.96
CA ASP A 98 4.08 12.71 -22.56
C ASP A 98 5.24 13.72 -22.39
N PRO A 99 6.31 13.36 -21.66
CA PRO A 99 7.44 14.26 -21.47
C PRO A 99 8.21 14.53 -22.78
N ALA A 100 8.06 13.75 -23.85
CA ALA A 100 8.70 14.01 -25.13
C ALA A 100 8.03 15.16 -25.90
N ASN A 101 6.78 15.49 -25.58
CA ASN A 101 6.03 16.51 -26.31
C ASN A 101 6.25 17.91 -25.73
N ASP A 102 6.53 18.86 -26.63
CA ASP A 102 6.57 20.29 -26.35
C ASP A 102 5.27 21.00 -26.71
N CYS A 103 4.48 20.39 -27.62
CA CYS A 103 3.23 20.93 -28.14
C CYS A 103 2.14 19.86 -28.25
N SER A 104 0.87 20.28 -28.28
CA SER A 104 -0.26 19.40 -28.63
C SER A 104 -0.41 19.21 -30.14
N PHE A 105 -0.96 18.07 -30.55
CA PHE A 105 -1.19 17.67 -31.94
C PHE A 105 -2.66 17.78 -32.37
N SER A 106 -3.47 18.55 -31.64
CA SER A 106 -4.88 18.82 -31.95
C SER A 106 -5.05 19.55 -33.28
N GLN A 107 -6.06 19.15 -34.08
CA GLN A 107 -6.30 19.71 -35.41
C GLN A 107 -6.56 21.23 -35.32
N GLY A 108 -5.67 22.01 -35.96
CA GLY A 108 -5.82 23.45 -36.13
C GLY A 108 -5.41 24.33 -34.95
N PHE A 109 -5.12 23.77 -33.77
CA PHE A 109 -4.97 24.54 -32.53
C PHE A 109 -3.94 23.94 -31.58
N SER A 110 -2.65 24.08 -31.91
CA SER A 110 -1.54 23.56 -31.11
C SER A 110 -1.26 24.44 -29.87
N VAL A 111 -1.21 23.81 -28.70
CA VAL A 111 -0.81 24.41 -27.43
C VAL A 111 0.66 24.12 -27.19
N HIS A 112 1.47 25.15 -26.97
CA HIS A 112 2.88 24.99 -26.58
C HIS A 112 2.99 24.91 -25.05
N PHE A 113 3.42 23.77 -24.53
CA PHE A 113 3.37 23.43 -23.10
C PHE A 113 4.39 24.19 -22.25
N GLY A 114 5.54 24.58 -22.83
CA GLY A 114 6.56 25.33 -22.10
C GLY A 114 6.21 26.81 -21.88
N THR A 115 5.43 27.39 -22.79
CA THR A 115 5.01 28.81 -22.75
C THR A 115 3.57 28.94 -22.28
N MET A 116 2.83 27.82 -22.20
CA MET A 116 1.41 27.76 -21.90
C MET A 116 0.62 28.72 -22.80
N ALA A 117 0.83 28.62 -24.12
CA ALA A 117 0.26 29.53 -25.11
C ALA A 117 -0.27 28.79 -26.34
N ARG A 118 -1.26 29.40 -27.00
CA ARG A 118 -1.83 28.98 -28.29
C ARG A 118 -1.84 30.19 -29.22
N GLY A 119 -0.82 30.30 -30.07
CA GLY A 119 -0.56 31.54 -30.80
C GLY A 119 -0.38 32.71 -29.82
N PRO A 120 -1.11 33.84 -29.95
CA PRO A 120 -1.01 34.97 -29.02
C PRO A 120 -1.82 34.77 -27.72
N ALA A 121 -2.68 33.75 -27.65
CA ALA A 121 -3.57 33.54 -26.51
C ALA A 121 -2.89 32.74 -25.39
N GLN A 122 -3.09 33.16 -24.15
CA GLN A 122 -2.63 32.42 -22.97
C GLN A 122 -3.51 31.19 -22.73
N VAL A 123 -2.89 30.09 -22.34
CA VAL A 123 -3.55 28.83 -22.00
C VAL A 123 -3.22 28.47 -20.55
N ARG A 124 -4.14 27.81 -19.85
CA ARG A 124 -3.89 27.24 -18.52
C ARG A 124 -4.45 25.84 -18.40
N ARG A 125 -3.87 25.08 -17.47
CA ARG A 125 -4.35 23.77 -17.05
C ARG A 125 -4.78 23.85 -15.60
N LEU A 126 -6.07 23.65 -15.35
CA LEU A 126 -6.58 23.42 -14.00
C LEU A 126 -6.40 21.95 -13.65
N SER A 127 -6.14 21.65 -12.38
CA SER A 127 -6.02 20.27 -11.89
C SER A 127 -6.68 20.08 -10.54
N THR A 128 -6.99 18.82 -10.24
CA THR A 128 -7.21 18.40 -8.85
C THR A 128 -5.91 18.49 -8.04
N VAL A 129 -6.04 18.42 -6.72
CA VAL A 129 -4.90 18.39 -5.79
C VAL A 129 -3.98 17.20 -6.10
N SER A 130 -2.68 17.35 -5.81
CA SER A 130 -1.67 16.30 -5.99
C SER A 130 -2.00 15.05 -5.16
N SER A 131 -1.75 13.86 -5.73
CA SER A 131 -2.02 12.58 -5.07
C SER A 131 -1.14 12.35 -3.83
N VAL A 132 -0.01 13.02 -3.68
CA VAL A 132 0.80 12.92 -2.46
C VAL A 132 0.20 13.71 -1.29
N VAL A 133 -0.56 14.77 -1.60
CA VAL A 133 -1.25 15.62 -0.60
C VAL A 133 -2.59 15.00 -0.19
N GLN A 134 -3.29 14.34 -1.11
CA GLN A 134 -4.59 13.70 -0.87
C GLN A 134 -4.62 12.25 -1.40
N PRO A 135 -3.81 11.33 -0.85
CA PRO A 135 -3.58 9.98 -1.42
C PRO A 135 -4.80 9.06 -1.42
N THR A 136 -5.79 9.35 -0.58
CA THR A 136 -7.03 8.57 -0.45
C THR A 136 -8.17 9.13 -1.30
N PHE A 137 -7.97 10.29 -1.94
CA PHE A 137 -9.03 10.95 -2.67
C PHE A 137 -9.08 10.50 -4.13
N ILE A 138 -10.30 10.37 -4.64
CA ILE A 138 -10.59 9.85 -5.96
C ILE A 138 -10.10 10.85 -7.02
N LEU A 139 -9.43 10.37 -8.07
CA LEU A 139 -9.02 11.23 -9.20
C LEU A 139 -8.16 12.44 -8.79
N THR A 140 -7.33 12.33 -7.74
CA THR A 140 -6.27 13.31 -7.51
C THR A 140 -5.20 13.20 -8.59
N THR A 141 -4.55 14.31 -8.92
CA THR A 141 -3.54 14.34 -9.98
C THR A 141 -2.28 13.63 -9.50
N LYS A 142 -1.95 12.49 -10.11
CA LYS A 142 -0.67 11.84 -9.92
C LYS A 142 0.37 12.49 -10.82
N TRP A 143 1.49 12.90 -10.26
CA TRP A 143 2.61 13.51 -11.00
C TRP A 143 3.77 12.51 -11.13
N ALA A 144 4.41 12.54 -12.29
CA ALA A 144 5.60 11.77 -12.61
C ALA A 144 6.73 12.72 -13.02
N TRP A 145 7.95 12.34 -12.64
CA TRP A 145 9.15 13.13 -12.88
C TRP A 145 10.09 12.39 -13.82
N TYR A 146 10.66 13.10 -14.78
CA TYR A 146 11.50 12.56 -15.84
C TYR A 146 12.77 13.38 -15.99
N TRP A 147 13.87 12.74 -16.37
CA TRP A 147 15.09 13.40 -16.78
C TRP A 147 15.48 12.96 -18.19
N GLN A 148 16.13 13.85 -18.94
CA GLN A 148 16.55 13.54 -20.31
C GLN A 148 17.93 12.89 -20.33
N ASP A 149 18.02 11.71 -20.94
CA ASP A 149 19.28 11.01 -21.19
C ASP A 149 20.08 11.64 -22.33
N GLU A 150 21.27 11.10 -22.61
CA GLU A 150 22.18 11.59 -23.65
C GLU A 150 21.64 11.38 -25.07
N ARG A 151 20.70 10.46 -25.22
CA ARG A 151 20.06 10.12 -26.49
C ARG A 151 18.77 10.92 -26.69
N GLY A 152 18.43 11.81 -25.75
CA GLY A 152 17.21 12.61 -25.79
C GLY A 152 15.97 11.90 -25.21
N ASN A 153 16.10 10.68 -24.69
CA ASN A 153 14.98 9.94 -24.11
C ASN A 153 14.65 10.47 -22.71
N TRP A 154 13.36 10.53 -22.40
CA TRP A 154 12.87 10.90 -21.08
C TRP A 154 12.76 9.67 -20.18
N ILE A 155 13.64 9.59 -19.18
CA ILE A 155 13.71 8.50 -18.23
C ILE A 155 13.01 8.92 -16.94
N GLN A 156 12.02 8.13 -16.50
CA GLN A 156 11.31 8.41 -15.27
C GLN A 156 12.21 8.13 -14.05
N TYR A 157 12.18 9.02 -13.05
CA TYR A 157 12.83 8.77 -11.76
C TYR A 157 12.21 7.53 -11.09
N ALA A 158 13.06 6.57 -10.72
CA ALA A 158 12.76 5.21 -10.25
C ALA A 158 12.29 4.17 -11.30
N SER A 159 12.52 4.39 -12.60
CA SER A 159 12.37 3.33 -13.62
C SER A 159 13.61 2.44 -13.69
N SER A 160 13.47 1.14 -13.42
CA SER A 160 14.55 0.13 -13.41
C SER A 160 15.14 -0.21 -14.79
N GLY A 161 14.88 0.60 -15.82
CA GLY A 161 15.10 0.24 -17.23
C GLY A 161 16.34 0.83 -17.90
N ALA A 162 17.01 1.83 -17.30
CA ALA A 162 18.23 2.40 -17.86
C ALA A 162 19.40 2.02 -16.93
N GLY A 163 20.48 1.44 -17.48
CA GLY A 163 21.66 0.89 -16.79
C GLY A 163 22.49 1.83 -15.90
N HIS A 164 21.87 2.84 -15.30
CA HIS A 164 22.41 3.69 -14.25
C HIS A 164 21.88 3.16 -12.90
N GLY A 165 22.79 2.93 -11.95
CA GLY A 165 22.45 2.34 -10.64
C GLY A 165 21.24 2.99 -9.98
N ALA A 166 20.41 2.18 -9.31
CA ALA A 166 19.12 2.58 -8.76
C ALA A 166 19.20 3.94 -8.04
N SER A 167 18.43 4.91 -8.55
CA SER A 167 18.26 6.22 -7.92
C SER A 167 17.66 6.04 -6.53
N SER A 168 18.20 6.76 -5.55
CA SER A 168 17.64 6.86 -4.19
C SER A 168 16.29 7.58 -4.12
N LEU A 169 15.88 8.26 -5.21
CA LEU A 169 14.64 9.03 -5.29
C LEU A 169 13.67 8.48 -6.35
N SER A 170 12.39 8.37 -5.94
CA SER A 170 11.24 8.11 -6.81
C SER A 170 10.51 9.37 -7.22
N SER A 171 9.64 9.25 -8.24
CA SER A 171 8.76 10.36 -8.66
C SER A 171 7.85 10.83 -7.52
N GLU A 172 7.42 9.92 -6.65
CA GLU A 172 6.61 10.24 -5.47
C GLU A 172 7.40 11.07 -4.44
N ASP A 173 8.67 10.72 -4.16
CA ASP A 173 9.51 11.48 -3.21
C ASP A 173 9.81 12.90 -3.74
N LEU A 174 10.06 13.03 -5.05
CA LEU A 174 10.26 14.32 -5.71
C LEU A 174 9.00 15.18 -5.65
N GLU A 175 7.84 14.57 -5.86
CA GLU A 175 6.56 15.27 -5.78
C GLU A 175 6.26 15.71 -4.35
N GLU A 176 6.53 14.90 -3.33
CA GLU A 176 6.37 15.30 -1.92
C GLU A 176 7.24 16.52 -1.56
N GLN A 177 8.49 16.55 -2.00
CA GLN A 177 9.41 17.67 -1.76
C GLN A 177 8.98 18.92 -2.54
N PHE A 178 8.56 18.77 -3.80
CA PHE A 178 8.06 19.88 -4.61
C PHE A 178 6.78 20.52 -4.04
N GLN A 179 5.90 19.73 -3.40
CA GLN A 179 4.73 20.27 -2.72
C GLN A 179 5.07 21.06 -1.45
N GLN A 180 6.24 20.83 -0.85
CA GLN A 180 6.71 21.59 0.32
C GLN A 180 7.40 22.89 -0.09
N ASP A 181 8.28 22.82 -1.09
CA ASP A 181 9.01 23.96 -1.65
C ASP A 181 9.28 23.72 -3.14
N ASP A 182 8.57 24.46 -4.00
CA ASP A 182 8.67 24.35 -5.46
C ASP A 182 9.93 25.02 -6.04
N SER A 183 10.73 25.67 -5.19
CA SER A 183 11.97 26.36 -5.52
C SER A 183 13.22 25.69 -4.96
N ALA A 184 13.05 24.60 -4.20
CA ALA A 184 14.13 23.89 -3.55
C ALA A 184 15.13 23.29 -4.55
N VAL A 185 16.37 23.14 -4.06
CA VAL A 185 17.42 22.35 -4.68
C VAL A 185 17.68 21.14 -3.80
N ILE A 186 17.45 19.96 -4.34
CA ILE A 186 17.54 18.71 -3.59
C ILE A 186 18.79 17.93 -4.02
N GLN A 187 19.39 17.19 -3.10
CA GLN A 187 20.57 16.38 -3.39
C GLN A 187 20.25 14.89 -3.26
N PHE A 188 20.70 14.09 -4.22
CA PHE A 188 20.45 12.66 -4.23
C PHE A 188 21.58 11.87 -4.89
N ASN A 189 21.59 10.56 -4.65
CA ASN A 189 22.56 9.64 -5.25
C ASN A 189 21.87 8.70 -6.23
N ALA A 190 22.54 8.42 -7.35
CA ALA A 190 22.18 7.36 -8.29
C ALA A 190 23.45 6.56 -8.63
N GLY A 191 23.53 5.33 -8.12
CA GLY A 191 24.77 4.55 -8.12
C GLY A 191 25.88 5.25 -7.33
N SER A 192 27.06 5.39 -7.93
CA SER A 192 28.23 6.06 -7.34
C SER A 192 28.28 7.58 -7.57
N GLN A 193 27.24 8.13 -8.19
CA GLN A 193 27.19 9.53 -8.61
C GLN A 193 26.20 10.31 -7.76
N THR A 194 26.58 11.54 -7.42
CA THR A 194 25.77 12.49 -6.67
C THR A 194 25.25 13.58 -7.59
N TYR A 195 23.98 13.92 -7.43
CA TYR A 195 23.28 14.89 -8.25
C TYR A 195 22.57 15.92 -7.38
N GLN A 196 22.43 17.12 -7.91
CA GLN A 196 21.54 18.16 -7.41
C GLN A 196 20.42 18.39 -8.42
N LEU A 197 19.17 18.42 -7.97
CA LEU A 197 18.01 18.75 -8.79
C LEU A 197 17.45 20.10 -8.33
N SER A 198 17.45 21.09 -9.23
CA SER A 198 16.77 22.37 -9.04
C SER A 198 15.34 22.28 -9.58
N PHE A 199 14.34 22.39 -8.70
CA PHE A 199 12.94 22.43 -9.12
C PHE A 199 12.61 23.70 -9.91
N LYS A 200 13.19 24.82 -9.53
CA LYS A 200 13.01 26.11 -10.19
C LYS A 200 13.51 26.10 -11.63
N ASP A 201 14.69 25.53 -11.85
CA ASP A 201 15.32 25.50 -13.18
C ASP A 201 14.90 24.27 -13.99
N MET A 202 14.26 23.28 -13.36
CA MET A 202 13.94 21.98 -13.96
C MET A 202 15.17 21.32 -14.57
N VAL A 203 16.28 21.29 -13.82
CA VAL A 203 17.56 20.74 -14.26
C VAL A 203 18.18 19.93 -13.13
N GLN A 204 18.64 18.72 -13.46
CA GLN A 204 19.56 17.97 -12.61
C GLN A 204 21.01 18.23 -13.04
N THR A 205 21.91 18.34 -12.07
CA THR A 205 23.33 18.59 -12.26
C THR A 205 24.14 17.54 -11.51
N ASN A 206 25.04 16.84 -12.20
CA ASN A 206 26.00 15.97 -11.54
C ASN A 206 27.02 16.83 -10.80
N THR A 207 27.17 16.63 -9.49
CA THR A 207 28.04 17.49 -8.67
C THR A 207 29.53 17.26 -8.90
N ARG A 208 29.90 16.08 -9.44
CA ARG A 208 31.30 15.72 -9.72
C ARG A 208 31.79 16.24 -11.07
N TYR A 209 30.96 16.13 -12.10
CA TYR A 209 31.34 16.46 -13.49
C TYR A 209 30.68 17.74 -14.01
N GLY A 210 29.73 18.31 -13.28
CA GLY A 210 28.99 19.50 -13.70
C GLY A 210 28.03 19.26 -14.87
N THR A 211 27.81 18.01 -15.29
CA THR A 211 26.90 17.69 -16.40
C THR A 211 25.47 18.01 -16.01
N ARG A 212 24.77 18.75 -16.89
CA ARG A 212 23.40 19.21 -16.67
C ARG A 212 22.44 18.45 -17.58
N ARG A 213 21.31 18.01 -17.04
CA ARG A 213 20.25 17.33 -17.79
C ARG A 213 18.91 17.95 -17.49
N ALA A 214 18.09 18.13 -18.53
CA ALA A 214 16.75 18.67 -18.39
C ALA A 214 15.87 17.70 -17.59
N VAL A 215 14.95 18.27 -16.80
CA VAL A 215 13.96 17.54 -16.02
C VAL A 215 12.56 18.02 -16.42
N ARG A 216 11.59 17.11 -16.44
CA ARG A 216 10.19 17.41 -16.71
C ARG A 216 9.31 16.78 -15.65
N ARG A 217 8.39 17.59 -15.12
CA ARG A 217 7.28 17.15 -14.29
C ARG A 217 6.02 17.09 -15.14
N ARG A 218 5.41 15.91 -15.27
CA ARG A 218 4.19 15.67 -16.07
C ARG A 218 3.13 14.90 -15.27
N PRO A 219 1.83 15.17 -15.46
CA PRO A 219 0.78 14.38 -14.83
C PRO A 219 0.66 13.01 -15.51
N VAL A 220 0.23 11.99 -14.79
CA VAL A 220 -0.16 10.71 -15.36
C VAL A 220 -1.53 10.84 -16.01
N PHE A 221 -1.64 10.48 -17.29
CA PHE A 221 -2.87 10.63 -18.06
C PHE A 221 -4.02 9.80 -17.49
N VAL A 222 -5.22 10.41 -17.45
CA VAL A 222 -6.48 9.75 -17.09
C VAL A 222 -7.50 10.03 -18.17
N SER A 223 -7.96 8.99 -18.88
CA SER A 223 -8.99 9.15 -19.90
C SER A 223 -10.37 9.42 -19.30
N SER A 224 -11.29 9.95 -20.10
CA SER A 224 -12.69 10.14 -19.72
C SER A 224 -13.38 8.85 -19.31
N ALA A 225 -13.09 7.74 -20.00
CA ALA A 225 -13.55 6.39 -19.66
C ALA A 225 -12.98 5.91 -18.32
N GLN A 226 -11.68 6.12 -18.08
CA GLN A 226 -11.04 5.78 -16.80
C GLN A 226 -11.63 6.61 -15.66
N ALA A 227 -11.80 7.92 -15.85
CA ALA A 227 -12.40 8.80 -14.85
C ALA A 227 -13.85 8.41 -14.52
N GLN A 228 -14.64 8.02 -15.53
CA GLN A 228 -16.00 7.53 -15.32
C GLN A 228 -16.00 6.21 -14.53
N THR A 229 -15.12 5.27 -14.89
CA THR A 229 -14.98 3.98 -14.19
C THR A 229 -14.60 4.17 -12.74
N ILE A 230 -13.65 5.07 -12.47
CA ILE A 230 -13.19 5.41 -11.12
C ILE A 230 -14.33 6.02 -10.29
N ARG A 231 -15.17 6.88 -10.88
CA ARG A 231 -16.33 7.52 -10.23
C ARG A 231 -17.48 6.56 -9.93
N THR A 232 -17.82 5.68 -10.86
CA THR A 232 -18.96 4.76 -10.72
C THR A 232 -18.60 3.49 -9.93
N SER A 233 -17.31 3.21 -9.77
CA SER A 233 -16.89 2.15 -8.86
C SER A 233 -17.28 2.55 -7.44
N LYS A 234 -18.03 1.69 -6.73
CA LYS A 234 -18.29 1.83 -5.27
C LYS A 234 -17.00 1.65 -4.43
N LYS A 235 -15.83 1.74 -5.05
CA LYS A 235 -14.50 1.63 -4.46
C LYS A 235 -13.88 3.03 -4.47
N ALA A 236 -13.51 3.55 -3.31
CA ALA A 236 -12.60 4.69 -3.25
C ALA A 236 -11.33 4.36 -4.07
N PRO A 237 -10.79 5.26 -4.90
CA PRO A 237 -9.60 4.96 -5.66
C PRO A 237 -8.42 5.08 -4.72
N ASN A 238 -7.84 3.92 -4.45
CA ASN A 238 -6.44 3.84 -4.17
C ASN A 238 -5.69 4.36 -5.41
N ALA A 239 -5.11 5.55 -5.31
CA ALA A 239 -3.97 5.93 -6.14
C ALA A 239 -2.85 4.94 -5.84
N ARG A 240 -2.76 3.85 -6.61
CA ARG A 240 -1.61 2.91 -6.76
C ARG A 240 -2.06 1.74 -7.65
N ALA A 241 -2.05 1.96 -8.95
CA ALA A 241 -1.98 0.89 -9.92
C ALA A 241 -0.52 0.74 -10.37
N SER A 242 0.25 0.03 -9.55
CA SER A 242 1.29 -0.90 -10.01
C SER A 242 1.71 -1.72 -8.79
N ASN A 243 1.29 -2.99 -8.81
CA ASN A 243 1.64 -4.09 -7.93
C ASN A 243 0.99 -4.13 -6.52
N SER A 244 -0.15 -4.83 -6.48
CA SER A 244 -0.80 -5.53 -5.36
C SER A 244 -1.63 -4.75 -4.32
N LYS A 245 -2.90 -4.48 -4.64
CA LYS A 245 -3.99 -4.29 -3.65
C LYS A 245 -5.30 -5.02 -4.04
N ALA A 246 -5.21 -6.05 -4.88
CA ALA A 246 -6.36 -6.93 -5.09
C ALA A 246 -6.54 -7.80 -3.83
N LEU A 247 -7.73 -7.78 -3.24
CA LEU A 247 -8.18 -8.94 -2.47
C LEU A 247 -8.09 -10.16 -3.39
N PRO A 248 -7.71 -11.35 -2.89
CA PRO A 248 -7.59 -12.54 -3.72
C PRO A 248 -8.84 -12.74 -4.57
N ASP A 249 -8.68 -13.12 -5.83
CA ASP A 249 -9.82 -13.23 -6.75
C ASP A 249 -10.81 -14.30 -6.33
N CYS A 250 -10.38 -15.29 -5.55
CA CYS A 250 -11.24 -16.28 -4.95
C CYS A 250 -12.15 -15.72 -3.85
N TRP A 251 -11.87 -14.54 -3.26
CA TRP A 251 -12.69 -13.98 -2.20
C TRP A 251 -14.05 -13.53 -2.69
N ASP A 252 -15.07 -13.81 -1.88
CA ASP A 252 -16.36 -13.15 -2.03
C ASP A 252 -16.24 -11.70 -1.52
N LYS A 253 -16.02 -10.79 -2.48
CA LYS A 253 -15.80 -9.36 -2.27
C LYS A 253 -17.04 -8.65 -1.68
N SER A 254 -18.22 -9.27 -1.71
CA SER A 254 -19.46 -8.74 -1.12
C SER A 254 -19.62 -9.11 0.36
N MET A 255 -18.82 -10.06 0.84
CA MET A 255 -19.02 -10.77 2.11
C MET A 255 -17.84 -10.62 3.08
N ALA A 256 -16.71 -10.04 2.68
CA ALA A 256 -15.63 -9.72 3.62
C ALA A 256 -16.00 -8.50 4.49
N PRO A 257 -16.03 -8.62 5.83
CA PRO A 257 -16.33 -7.48 6.69
C PRO A 257 -15.21 -6.44 6.63
N GLU A 258 -15.57 -5.15 6.77
CA GLU A 258 -14.59 -4.05 6.78
C GLU A 258 -13.69 -4.10 8.03
N ILE A 259 -14.19 -4.66 9.13
CA ILE A 259 -13.48 -4.89 10.40
C ILE A 259 -13.75 -6.32 10.86
N GLY A 260 -12.69 -7.02 11.28
CA GLY A 260 -12.78 -8.41 11.76
C GLY A 260 -12.56 -9.43 10.65
N TYR A 261 -13.16 -10.61 10.80
CA TYR A 261 -12.96 -11.71 9.87
C TYR A 261 -14.26 -12.46 9.59
N ARG A 262 -14.27 -13.20 8.48
CA ARG A 262 -15.30 -14.19 8.17
C ARG A 262 -14.65 -15.52 7.77
N ARG A 263 -15.26 -16.63 8.16
CA ARG A 263 -14.93 -17.96 7.66
C ARG A 263 -15.96 -18.35 6.61
N VAL A 264 -15.47 -18.73 5.43
CA VAL A 264 -16.30 -19.14 4.29
C VAL A 264 -16.04 -20.62 4.03
N PRO A 265 -17.01 -21.51 4.30
CA PRO A 265 -16.89 -22.92 3.98
C PRO A 265 -16.68 -23.13 2.48
N LEU A 266 -15.66 -23.90 2.12
CA LEU A 266 -15.38 -24.27 0.74
C LEU A 266 -16.17 -25.52 0.35
N GLN A 267 -16.67 -25.53 -0.88
CA GLN A 267 -17.32 -26.72 -1.46
C GLN A 267 -16.27 -27.76 -1.82
N SER A 268 -16.53 -29.04 -1.52
CA SER A 268 -15.58 -30.13 -1.77
C SER A 268 -15.24 -30.34 -3.25
N SER A 269 -16.11 -29.87 -4.15
CA SER A 269 -15.91 -29.89 -5.60
C SER A 269 -15.07 -28.72 -6.13
N ALA A 270 -14.81 -27.68 -5.33
CA ALA A 270 -14.02 -26.53 -5.77
C ALA A 270 -12.52 -26.88 -5.86
N SER A 271 -11.83 -26.34 -6.88
CA SER A 271 -10.39 -26.58 -7.07
C SER A 271 -9.56 -26.16 -5.84
N GLU A 272 -9.89 -25.01 -5.25
CA GLU A 272 -9.28 -24.47 -4.03
C GLU A 272 -9.38 -25.46 -2.86
N TYR A 273 -10.54 -26.12 -2.67
CA TYR A 273 -10.69 -27.16 -1.66
C TYR A 273 -9.78 -28.37 -1.97
N GLN A 274 -9.80 -28.83 -3.22
CA GLN A 274 -9.03 -30.01 -3.64
C GLN A 274 -7.53 -29.80 -3.48
N GLU A 275 -7.02 -28.62 -3.81
CA GLU A 275 -5.60 -28.25 -3.65
C GLU A 275 -5.17 -28.29 -2.18
N ILE A 276 -5.92 -27.63 -1.28
CA ILE A 276 -5.60 -27.60 0.16
C ILE A 276 -5.76 -28.99 0.79
N SER A 277 -6.78 -29.73 0.37
CA SER A 277 -7.03 -31.09 0.83
C SER A 277 -5.93 -32.06 0.36
N ALA A 278 -5.42 -31.90 -0.87
CA ALA A 278 -4.29 -32.67 -1.38
C ALA A 278 -3.00 -32.37 -0.62
N LEU A 279 -2.70 -31.09 -0.37
CA LEU A 279 -1.55 -30.65 0.42
C LEU A 279 -1.57 -31.25 1.83
N PHE A 280 -2.73 -31.28 2.50
CA PHE A 280 -2.90 -31.93 3.79
C PHE A 280 -2.63 -33.44 3.74
N ARG A 281 -3.21 -34.12 2.75
CA ARG A 281 -3.11 -35.59 2.60
C ARG A 281 -1.69 -36.08 2.29
N THR A 282 -0.79 -35.22 1.81
CA THR A 282 0.62 -35.57 1.57
C THR A 282 1.27 -36.24 2.78
N THR A 283 0.92 -35.80 4.00
CA THR A 283 1.53 -36.34 5.24
C THR A 283 0.52 -36.86 6.26
N MET A 284 -0.78 -36.61 6.08
CA MET A 284 -1.85 -36.99 7.01
C MET A 284 -2.65 -38.19 6.49
N ARG A 285 -2.01 -39.37 6.40
CA ARG A 285 -2.71 -40.63 6.09
C ARG A 285 -3.51 -41.13 7.30
N GLY A 286 -4.68 -41.72 7.09
CA GLY A 286 -5.56 -42.19 8.17
C GLY A 286 -6.39 -41.07 8.81
N PHE A 287 -6.53 -39.93 8.13
CA PHE A 287 -7.36 -38.82 8.55
C PHE A 287 -8.26 -38.34 7.42
N SER A 288 -9.50 -38.01 7.77
CA SER A 288 -10.50 -37.46 6.87
C SER A 288 -10.70 -35.96 7.11
N VAL A 289 -10.55 -35.17 6.05
CA VAL A 289 -10.93 -33.75 6.05
C VAL A 289 -12.46 -33.66 6.04
N ARG A 290 -13.02 -32.98 7.04
CA ARG A 290 -14.47 -32.76 7.19
C ARG A 290 -14.91 -31.44 6.59
N GLN A 291 -14.11 -30.39 6.79
CA GLN A 291 -14.42 -29.06 6.29
C GLN A 291 -13.12 -28.27 6.07
N ILE A 292 -13.12 -27.42 5.05
CA ILE A 292 -12.11 -26.38 4.86
C ILE A 292 -12.84 -25.04 4.81
N GLU A 293 -12.44 -24.11 5.67
CA GLU A 293 -12.97 -22.76 5.68
C GLU A 293 -11.89 -21.79 5.22
N ARG A 294 -12.17 -20.97 4.21
CA ARG A 294 -11.33 -19.84 3.86
C ARG A 294 -11.56 -18.70 4.82
N ILE A 295 -10.47 -18.16 5.35
CA ILE A 295 -10.51 -17.00 6.25
C ILE A 295 -10.38 -15.75 5.39
N GLN A 296 -11.37 -14.87 5.50
CA GLN A 296 -11.40 -13.56 4.85
C GLN A 296 -11.30 -12.49 5.94
N ASN A 297 -10.07 -12.01 6.19
CA ASN A 297 -9.81 -10.87 7.06
C ASN A 297 -9.10 -9.77 6.25
N LYS A 298 -9.85 -8.73 5.89
CA LYS A 298 -9.36 -7.65 5.02
C LYS A 298 -8.18 -6.91 5.64
N SER A 299 -8.27 -6.56 6.92
CA SER A 299 -7.22 -5.81 7.62
C SER A 299 -5.92 -6.60 7.71
N LEU A 300 -5.99 -7.90 8.05
CA LEU A 300 -4.80 -8.76 8.08
C LEU A 300 -4.21 -8.96 6.69
N TRP A 301 -5.05 -9.11 5.67
CA TRP A 301 -4.59 -9.21 4.29
C TRP A 301 -3.85 -7.95 3.86
N GLU A 302 -4.42 -6.77 4.09
CA GLU A 302 -3.79 -5.50 3.70
C GLU A 302 -2.42 -5.30 4.35
N VAL A 303 -2.29 -5.64 5.64
CA VAL A 303 -1.01 -5.53 6.35
C VAL A 303 -0.01 -6.60 5.89
N PHE A 304 -0.47 -7.83 5.60
CA PHE A 304 0.37 -8.88 5.01
C PHE A 304 0.93 -8.47 3.63
N GLN A 305 0.09 -7.90 2.77
CA GLN A 305 0.51 -7.40 1.46
C GLN A 305 1.50 -6.23 1.60
N TRP A 306 1.26 -5.32 2.55
CA TRP A 306 2.19 -4.23 2.88
C TRP A 306 3.55 -4.77 3.34
N GLN A 307 3.57 -5.78 4.21
CA GLN A 307 4.80 -6.43 4.66
C GLN A 307 5.55 -7.08 3.50
N ARG A 308 4.85 -7.76 2.58
CA ARG A 308 5.46 -8.32 1.36
C ARG A 308 6.09 -7.24 0.50
N ASP A 309 5.39 -6.12 0.29
CA ASP A 309 5.92 -5.01 -0.50
C ASP A 309 7.14 -4.37 0.19
N LEU A 310 7.13 -4.24 1.52
CA LEU A 310 8.27 -3.77 2.30
C LEU A 310 9.49 -4.71 2.12
N MET A 311 9.30 -6.00 2.30
CA MET A 311 10.35 -7.01 2.10
C MET A 311 10.86 -7.02 0.65
N ARG A 312 9.98 -6.85 -0.35
CA ARG A 312 10.36 -6.73 -1.76
C ARG A 312 11.26 -5.52 -2.00
N LYS A 313 10.89 -4.36 -1.46
CA LYS A 313 11.69 -3.12 -1.57
C LYS A 313 13.07 -3.30 -0.92
N ASN A 314 13.10 -3.87 0.28
CA ASN A 314 14.35 -4.13 1.01
C ASN A 314 15.24 -5.15 0.29
N ASN A 315 14.66 -6.06 -0.49
CA ASN A 315 15.40 -7.06 -1.27
C ASN A 315 15.75 -6.61 -2.71
N GLY A 316 15.86 -5.29 -2.94
CA GLY A 316 16.23 -4.72 -4.24
C GLY A 316 15.16 -4.92 -5.32
N GLY A 317 13.89 -4.98 -4.93
CA GLY A 317 12.75 -5.19 -5.83
C GLY A 317 12.46 -6.66 -6.17
N ARG A 318 13.29 -7.61 -5.71
CA ARG A 318 13.09 -9.05 -5.97
C ARG A 318 11.90 -9.60 -5.21
N ASN A 319 11.16 -10.50 -5.84
CA ASN A 319 10.04 -11.18 -5.21
C ASN A 319 10.46 -11.87 -3.90
N VAL A 320 9.61 -11.73 -2.90
CA VAL A 320 9.81 -12.33 -1.57
C VAL A 320 9.38 -13.79 -1.65
N SER A 321 10.18 -14.68 -1.07
CA SER A 321 9.79 -16.10 -0.98
C SER A 321 8.59 -16.23 -0.04
N GLU A 322 7.49 -16.74 -0.58
CA GLU A 322 6.24 -17.02 0.13
C GLU A 322 5.97 -18.52 0.10
N LYS A 323 5.49 -19.09 1.21
CA LYS A 323 5.13 -20.51 1.32
C LYS A 323 3.75 -20.68 1.96
N GLN A 324 3.02 -21.70 1.54
CA GLN A 324 1.87 -22.21 2.27
C GLN A 324 2.35 -23.25 3.29
N LEU A 325 2.12 -22.99 4.57
CA LEU A 325 2.62 -23.80 5.69
C LEU A 325 1.51 -24.07 6.72
N PHE A 326 1.63 -25.16 7.45
CA PHE A 326 0.68 -25.59 8.46
C PHE A 326 0.99 -25.01 9.85
N HIS A 327 -0.06 -24.75 10.63
CA HIS A 327 0.05 -24.41 12.05
C HIS A 327 -1.07 -25.08 12.85
N GLY A 328 -0.69 -26.01 13.73
CA GLY A 328 -1.62 -26.63 14.68
C GLY A 328 -1.77 -25.77 15.93
N THR A 329 -3.00 -25.64 16.41
CA THR A 329 -3.29 -24.91 17.66
C THR A 329 -4.51 -25.50 18.35
N ASP A 330 -4.69 -25.14 19.62
CA ASP A 330 -5.88 -25.48 20.39
C ASP A 330 -7.09 -24.67 19.91
N SER A 331 -8.29 -25.26 19.97
CA SER A 331 -9.52 -24.64 19.47
C SER A 331 -9.82 -23.30 20.13
N LYS A 332 -9.39 -23.07 21.38
CA LYS A 332 -9.57 -21.80 22.10
C LYS A 332 -8.82 -20.61 21.46
N HIS A 333 -7.81 -20.86 20.62
CA HIS A 333 -7.00 -19.81 20.00
C HIS A 333 -7.47 -19.45 18.58
N ILE A 334 -8.39 -20.20 17.98
CA ILE A 334 -8.80 -20.03 16.58
C ILE A 334 -9.37 -18.64 16.33
N ASP A 335 -10.32 -18.18 17.15
CA ASP A 335 -10.98 -16.88 16.98
C ASP A 335 -9.97 -15.73 17.12
N ALA A 336 -9.11 -15.80 18.14
CA ALA A 336 -8.06 -14.83 18.38
C ALA A 336 -7.09 -14.73 17.19
N ILE A 337 -6.63 -15.86 16.63
CA ILE A 337 -5.75 -15.90 15.47
C ILE A 337 -6.45 -15.33 14.23
N CYS A 338 -7.70 -15.73 13.95
CA CYS A 338 -8.44 -15.21 12.80
C CYS A 338 -8.65 -13.70 12.88
N LYS A 339 -8.81 -13.15 14.10
CA LYS A 339 -9.07 -11.73 14.33
C LYS A 339 -7.81 -10.87 14.41
N GLN A 340 -6.78 -11.36 15.11
CA GLN A 340 -5.62 -10.56 15.54
C GLN A 340 -4.29 -11.05 14.98
N ASN A 341 -4.30 -12.15 14.22
CA ASN A 341 -3.12 -12.87 13.72
C ASN A 341 -2.36 -13.64 14.82
N PHE A 342 -1.28 -14.31 14.45
CA PHE A 342 -0.42 -15.05 15.37
C PHE A 342 0.36 -14.10 16.29
N ASP A 343 0.33 -14.37 17.60
CA ASP A 343 1.16 -13.69 18.59
C ASP A 343 1.86 -14.73 19.45
N TRP A 344 3.15 -14.99 19.16
CA TRP A 344 3.93 -15.99 19.86
C TRP A 344 4.09 -15.70 21.37
N ARG A 345 3.86 -14.45 21.81
CA ARG A 345 3.89 -14.08 23.23
C ARG A 345 2.67 -14.62 23.97
N ILE A 346 1.58 -14.90 23.24
CA ILE A 346 0.31 -15.40 23.77
C ILE A 346 0.14 -16.89 23.45
N CYS A 347 0.60 -17.35 22.28
CA CYS A 347 0.40 -18.70 21.76
C CYS A 347 1.32 -19.79 22.37
N GLY A 348 2.04 -19.50 23.46
CA GLY A 348 2.84 -20.46 24.20
C GLY A 348 4.19 -20.79 23.55
N THR A 349 5.27 -20.74 24.34
CA THR A 349 6.64 -21.06 23.93
C THR A 349 6.91 -22.56 24.01
N HIS A 350 6.04 -23.40 23.43
CA HIS A 350 6.33 -24.83 23.34
C HIS A 350 7.34 -25.06 22.22
N GLY A 351 8.57 -25.48 22.58
CA GLY A 351 9.60 -25.83 21.61
C GLY A 351 10.22 -24.64 20.87
N THR A 352 10.74 -23.64 21.58
CA THR A 352 11.47 -22.51 20.97
C THR A 352 12.88 -22.88 20.50
N ALA A 353 13.07 -24.07 19.91
CA ALA A 353 14.40 -24.59 19.55
C ALA A 353 15.11 -23.71 18.49
N TYR A 354 14.34 -23.03 17.65
CA TYR A 354 14.83 -22.25 16.50
C TYR A 354 14.53 -20.74 16.61
N GLY A 355 14.11 -20.29 17.79
CA GLY A 355 13.82 -18.89 18.10
C GLY A 355 12.49 -18.69 18.83
N LYS A 356 12.33 -17.51 19.42
CA LYS A 356 11.11 -17.03 20.07
C LYS A 356 10.23 -16.31 19.05
N GLY A 357 9.57 -17.10 18.22
CA GLY A 357 8.68 -16.63 17.16
C GLY A 357 7.52 -17.61 16.92
N SER A 358 6.71 -17.34 15.90
CA SER A 358 5.62 -18.22 15.48
C SER A 358 6.15 -19.32 14.56
N TYR A 359 5.79 -20.57 14.86
CA TYR A 359 6.27 -21.77 14.17
C TYR A 359 5.28 -22.26 13.12
N PHE A 360 5.79 -22.61 11.94
CA PHE A 360 5.00 -23.12 10.83
C PHE A 360 5.71 -24.35 10.22
N ALA A 361 4.95 -25.39 9.93
CA ALA A 361 5.49 -26.64 9.40
C ALA A 361 5.19 -26.80 7.92
N ARG A 362 6.14 -27.34 7.16
CA ARG A 362 5.89 -27.83 5.80
C ARG A 362 4.87 -28.97 5.80
N ASP A 363 5.00 -29.87 6.77
CA ASP A 363 4.23 -31.11 6.84
C ASP A 363 3.11 -30.99 7.89
N ALA A 364 1.86 -31.20 7.46
CA ALA A 364 0.68 -31.19 8.34
C ALA A 364 0.81 -32.15 9.54
N LYS A 365 1.47 -33.31 9.33
CA LYS A 365 1.74 -34.29 10.38
C LYS A 365 2.50 -33.71 11.58
N TYR A 366 3.42 -32.78 11.36
CA TYR A 366 4.12 -32.11 12.45
C TYR A 366 3.16 -31.23 13.24
N SER A 367 2.36 -30.42 12.53
CA SER A 367 1.35 -29.53 13.12
C SER A 367 0.26 -30.27 13.91
N ASN A 368 -0.11 -31.48 13.51
CA ASN A 368 -1.12 -32.30 14.20
C ASN A 368 -0.81 -32.51 15.69
N SER A 369 0.47 -32.61 16.07
CA SER A 369 0.90 -32.82 17.47
C SER A 369 0.64 -31.61 18.37
N TYR A 370 0.33 -30.45 17.78
CA TYR A 370 0.04 -29.19 18.48
C TYR A 370 -1.46 -28.85 18.44
N THR A 371 -2.29 -29.75 17.91
CA THR A 371 -3.75 -29.62 17.98
C THR A 371 -4.29 -30.22 19.28
N GLY A 372 -5.49 -29.80 19.68
CA GLY A 372 -6.15 -30.36 20.87
C GLY A 372 -6.40 -31.87 20.77
N SER A 373 -6.62 -32.53 21.90
CA SER A 373 -6.85 -33.99 21.99
C SER A 373 -8.29 -34.41 21.67
N SER A 374 -9.10 -33.55 21.05
CA SER A 374 -10.46 -33.86 20.63
C SER A 374 -10.48 -34.79 19.41
N GLY A 375 -11.54 -35.59 19.26
CA GLY A 375 -11.73 -36.44 18.07
C GLY A 375 -11.85 -35.62 16.78
N MET A 376 -12.37 -34.40 16.87
CA MET A 376 -12.36 -33.42 15.80
C MET A 376 -11.22 -32.42 16.02
N LYS A 377 -10.26 -32.37 15.09
CA LYS A 377 -9.06 -31.54 15.15
C LYS A 377 -9.13 -30.41 14.13
N THR A 378 -8.38 -29.35 14.40
CA THR A 378 -8.32 -28.16 13.55
C THR A 378 -6.90 -27.65 13.42
N MET A 379 -6.49 -27.29 12.21
CA MET A 379 -5.21 -26.63 11.96
C MET A 379 -5.34 -25.57 10.87
N PHE A 380 -4.46 -24.57 10.90
CA PHE A 380 -4.40 -23.55 9.87
C PHE A 380 -3.49 -23.97 8.71
N VAL A 381 -3.83 -23.49 7.51
CA VAL A 381 -2.89 -23.30 6.40
C VAL A 381 -2.67 -21.81 6.22
N CYS A 382 -1.42 -21.38 6.32
CA CYS A 382 -1.04 -19.97 6.34
C CYS A 382 -0.16 -19.64 5.14
N ARG A 383 -0.34 -18.44 4.59
CA ARG A 383 0.71 -17.82 3.75
C ARG A 383 1.75 -17.21 4.66
N VAL A 384 3.01 -17.57 4.43
CA VAL A 384 4.14 -17.11 5.24
C VAL A 384 5.21 -16.53 4.33
N LEU A 385 5.56 -15.27 4.55
CA LEU A 385 6.66 -14.59 3.88
C LEU A 385 7.99 -15.01 4.51
N VAL A 386 8.51 -16.16 4.07
CA VAL A 386 9.75 -16.74 4.63
C VAL A 386 11.00 -16.00 4.18
N GLY A 387 10.95 -15.30 3.05
CA GLY A 387 12.06 -14.49 2.54
C GLY A 387 13.40 -15.25 2.47
N CYS A 388 14.50 -14.57 2.78
CA CYS A 388 15.80 -15.18 3.02
C CYS A 388 15.84 -15.75 4.44
N TYR A 389 16.08 -17.05 4.57
CA TYR A 389 16.13 -17.72 5.87
C TYR A 389 17.52 -18.28 6.21
N THR A 390 17.74 -18.55 7.49
CA THR A 390 18.94 -19.20 8.01
C THR A 390 18.60 -20.14 9.17
N ARG A 391 19.57 -20.93 9.64
CA ARG A 391 19.34 -21.85 10.76
C ARG A 391 18.98 -21.10 12.03
N GLY A 392 17.92 -21.53 12.70
CA GLY A 392 17.46 -20.93 13.95
C GLY A 392 18.28 -21.34 15.18
N ASN A 393 18.12 -20.55 16.24
CA ASN A 393 18.69 -20.81 17.55
C ASN A 393 17.69 -20.39 18.63
N SER A 394 17.64 -21.13 19.74
CA SER A 394 16.65 -20.91 20.80
C SER A 394 16.74 -19.56 21.50
N SER A 395 17.91 -18.91 21.46
CA SER A 395 18.14 -17.58 22.03
C SER A 395 17.57 -16.45 21.17
N TYR A 396 17.28 -16.68 19.89
CA TYR A 396 16.89 -15.62 18.97
C TYR A 396 15.53 -15.02 19.31
N LEU A 397 15.49 -13.69 19.42
CA LEU A 397 14.29 -12.86 19.57
C LEU A 397 13.84 -12.22 18.25
N ARG A 398 14.72 -12.27 17.24
CA ARG A 398 14.56 -11.80 15.86
C ARG A 398 15.50 -12.63 14.99
N PRO A 399 15.33 -12.65 13.66
CA PRO A 399 16.31 -13.29 12.79
C PRO A 399 17.70 -12.68 12.97
N PRO A 400 18.77 -13.48 12.85
CA PRO A 400 20.14 -12.97 13.00
C PRO A 400 20.56 -12.08 11.83
N SER A 401 21.65 -11.34 12.02
CA SER A 401 22.26 -10.51 10.99
C SER A 401 22.87 -11.36 9.86
N ARG A 402 22.83 -10.83 8.64
CA ARG A 402 23.43 -11.42 7.43
C ARG A 402 24.88 -11.00 7.21
N ASP A 403 25.25 -9.82 7.69
CA ASP A 403 26.55 -9.19 7.50
C ASP A 403 27.34 -9.07 8.81
N GLY A 404 26.77 -9.52 9.93
CA GLY A 404 27.36 -9.37 11.27
C GLY A 404 27.16 -7.97 11.87
N GLY A 405 26.53 -7.05 11.14
CA GLY A 405 26.13 -5.72 11.62
C GLY A 405 24.67 -5.65 12.03
N ASP A 406 24.18 -4.45 12.35
CA ASP A 406 22.83 -4.21 12.89
C ASP A 406 21.82 -3.70 11.85
N SER A 407 22.15 -3.78 10.56
CA SER A 407 21.34 -3.20 9.48
C SER A 407 20.64 -4.22 8.59
N VAL A 408 21.26 -5.38 8.34
CA VAL A 408 20.76 -6.37 7.37
C VAL A 408 20.51 -7.70 8.05
N PHE A 409 19.25 -8.13 8.10
CA PHE A 409 18.85 -9.36 8.79
C PHE A 409 18.28 -10.37 7.82
N TYR A 410 18.26 -11.63 8.25
CA TYR A 410 17.40 -12.63 7.61
C TYR A 410 15.93 -12.29 7.87
N ASP A 411 15.04 -12.90 7.10
CA ASP A 411 13.60 -12.70 7.19
C ASP A 411 12.93 -13.75 8.09
N SER A 412 13.51 -14.95 8.18
CA SER A 412 13.01 -16.03 9.03
C SER A 412 14.11 -17.01 9.43
N CYS A 413 13.80 -17.90 10.37
CA CYS A 413 14.68 -18.98 10.80
C CYS A 413 14.10 -20.36 10.44
N VAL A 414 14.96 -21.35 10.22
CA VAL A 414 14.58 -22.73 9.88
C VAL A 414 15.32 -23.77 10.71
N ASP A 415 14.82 -24.99 10.72
CA ASP A 415 15.47 -26.16 11.33
C ASP A 415 16.70 -26.63 10.53
N ASP A 416 16.56 -26.69 9.21
CA ASP A 416 17.59 -27.10 8.25
C ASP A 416 17.58 -26.17 7.03
N ILE A 417 18.76 -25.69 6.61
CA ILE A 417 18.87 -24.70 5.52
C ILE A 417 18.72 -25.31 4.11
N HIS A 418 18.95 -26.62 3.97
CA HIS A 418 18.91 -27.32 2.69
C HIS A 418 17.54 -27.96 2.44
N ASN A 419 16.90 -28.46 3.49
CA ASN A 419 15.58 -29.07 3.43
C ASN A 419 14.71 -28.64 4.62
N PRO A 420 14.29 -27.36 4.69
CA PRO A 420 13.55 -26.83 5.82
C PRO A 420 12.19 -27.50 5.96
N SER A 421 11.91 -28.01 7.15
CA SER A 421 10.61 -28.59 7.52
C SER A 421 9.84 -27.70 8.50
N ILE A 422 10.55 -26.81 9.20
CA ILE A 422 10.02 -25.85 10.18
C ILE A 422 10.52 -24.46 9.81
N PHE A 423 9.61 -23.49 9.81
CA PHE A 423 9.90 -22.06 9.64
C PHE A 423 9.45 -21.29 10.88
N VAL A 424 10.30 -20.39 11.35
CA VAL A 424 10.05 -19.49 12.48
C VAL A 424 10.09 -18.06 11.99
N VAL A 425 8.97 -17.36 12.13
CA VAL A 425 8.84 -15.93 11.82
C VAL A 425 8.61 -15.13 13.10
N PHE A 426 9.18 -13.94 13.15
CA PHE A 426 9.21 -13.12 14.35
C PHE A 426 8.29 -11.90 14.24
N GLU A 427 7.99 -11.47 13.00
CA GLU A 427 7.03 -10.42 12.71
C GLU A 427 5.69 -11.02 12.27
N LYS A 428 4.62 -10.69 12.99
CA LYS A 428 3.28 -11.24 12.75
C LYS A 428 2.72 -10.83 11.38
N HIS A 429 3.13 -9.68 10.85
CA HIS A 429 2.70 -9.22 9.53
C HIS A 429 3.29 -10.06 8.38
N GLN A 430 4.27 -10.95 8.65
CA GLN A 430 4.77 -11.92 7.67
C GLN A 430 3.80 -13.10 7.45
N VAL A 431 2.68 -13.16 8.17
CA VAL A 431 1.75 -14.29 8.14
C VAL A 431 0.34 -13.84 7.82
N TYR A 432 -0.34 -14.60 6.98
CA TYR A 432 -1.78 -14.53 6.80
C TYR A 432 -2.41 -15.92 7.02
N PRO A 433 -3.30 -16.10 8.02
CA PRO A 433 -4.05 -17.34 8.18
C PRO A 433 -5.08 -17.45 7.06
N GLU A 434 -4.83 -18.31 6.07
CA GLU A 434 -5.59 -18.35 4.82
C GLU A 434 -6.76 -19.34 4.89
N TYR A 435 -6.51 -20.53 5.45
CA TYR A 435 -7.52 -21.57 5.59
C TYR A 435 -7.49 -22.19 6.99
N LEU A 436 -8.65 -22.67 7.43
CA LEU A 436 -8.81 -23.53 8.60
C LEU A 436 -9.32 -24.89 8.12
N ILE A 437 -8.55 -25.95 8.40
CA ILE A 437 -8.92 -27.33 8.08
C ILE A 437 -9.48 -27.96 9.34
N GLN A 438 -10.68 -28.51 9.26
CA GLN A 438 -11.26 -29.38 10.27
C GLN A 438 -11.21 -30.83 9.78
N TYR A 439 -10.68 -31.72 10.60
CA TYR A 439 -10.40 -33.11 10.23
C TYR A 439 -10.50 -34.04 11.44
N CYS A 440 -10.67 -35.34 11.21
CA CYS A 440 -10.66 -36.36 12.26
C CYS A 440 -9.90 -37.59 11.80
N GLU A 441 -9.55 -38.49 12.73
CA GLU A 441 -9.03 -39.80 12.37
C GLU A 441 -10.10 -40.60 11.62
N ASP A 442 -9.66 -41.39 10.65
CA ASP A 442 -10.54 -42.31 9.96
C ASP A 442 -11.02 -43.35 10.97
N GLU A 443 -12.33 -43.58 11.01
CA GLU A 443 -12.87 -44.72 11.74
C GLU A 443 -12.50 -45.98 10.96
N TRP A 444 -11.29 -46.49 11.15
CA TRP A 444 -11.06 -47.90 10.90
C TRP A 444 -11.93 -48.66 11.88
N GLY A 445 -13.00 -49.27 11.36
CA GLY A 445 -13.73 -50.31 12.05
C GLY A 445 -12.74 -51.36 12.53
N SER A 446 -12.29 -51.23 13.78
CA SER A 446 -11.70 -52.33 14.51
C SER A 446 -12.86 -53.09 15.13
N PRO A 447 -13.07 -54.37 14.80
CA PRO A 447 -13.75 -55.24 15.72
C PRO A 447 -12.97 -55.17 17.03
N ALA A 448 -13.65 -54.89 18.13
CA ALA A 448 -13.07 -54.99 19.45
C ALA A 448 -12.57 -56.44 19.65
N GLN A 449 -11.28 -56.67 19.46
CA GLN A 449 -10.56 -57.72 20.17
C GLN A 449 -9.53 -57.05 21.06
N ALA A 450 -9.78 -57.17 22.36
CA ALA A 450 -8.91 -56.74 23.41
C ALA A 450 -7.52 -57.38 23.25
N TYR A 451 -6.57 -56.61 22.73
CA TYR A 451 -5.15 -56.91 22.90
C TYR A 451 -4.66 -56.18 24.15
N VAL A 452 -4.46 -56.97 25.20
CA VAL A 452 -3.75 -56.59 26.42
C VAL A 452 -2.35 -56.12 26.05
N ARG A 453 -1.99 -54.89 26.46
CA ARG A 453 -0.64 -54.31 26.28
C ARG A 453 0.39 -55.11 27.10
N PRO A 454 1.51 -55.59 26.52
CA PRO A 454 2.66 -55.99 27.31
C PRO A 454 3.33 -54.74 27.90
N THR A 455 3.69 -54.81 29.18
CA THR A 455 4.44 -53.79 29.92
C THR A 455 5.80 -53.49 29.27
N PRO A 456 6.22 -52.22 29.10
CA PRO A 456 7.56 -51.89 28.62
C PRO A 456 8.62 -52.13 29.70
N LYS A 457 9.73 -52.80 29.33
CA LYS A 457 10.97 -52.82 30.13
C LYS A 457 11.64 -51.43 30.11
N PRO A 458 12.39 -51.04 31.16
CA PRO A 458 12.93 -49.69 31.30
C PRO A 458 14.23 -49.51 30.48
N GLY A 459 14.32 -48.40 29.74
CA GLY A 459 15.53 -47.84 29.12
C GLY A 459 15.64 -46.34 29.43
N PRO A 460 16.82 -45.73 29.31
CA PRO A 460 17.42 -44.94 30.39
C PRO A 460 16.75 -43.59 30.66
N HIS A 461 16.64 -43.31 31.97
CA HIS A 461 16.17 -42.08 32.59
C HIS A 461 16.97 -40.85 32.12
N VAL A 462 16.28 -39.85 31.57
CA VAL A 462 16.70 -38.45 31.61
C VAL A 462 15.65 -37.71 32.45
N PRO A 463 16.01 -37.06 33.57
CA PRO A 463 15.05 -36.61 34.56
C PRO A 463 14.21 -35.43 34.08
N ARG A 464 12.90 -35.49 34.36
CA ARG A 464 12.03 -34.31 34.41
C ARG A 464 12.52 -33.38 35.53
N PRO A 465 12.59 -32.06 35.31
CA PRO A 465 12.57 -31.11 36.41
C PRO A 465 11.19 -31.15 37.07
N SER A 466 11.18 -31.71 38.27
CA SER A 466 10.09 -31.66 39.24
C SER A 466 9.91 -30.23 39.78
N GLN A 467 8.64 -29.92 40.09
CA GLN A 467 8.17 -29.02 41.14
C GLN A 467 9.23 -28.09 41.78
N LEU A 468 9.40 -26.92 41.19
CA LEU A 468 9.97 -25.75 41.85
C LEU A 468 9.36 -24.47 41.27
N PHE A 469 8.02 -24.38 41.29
CA PHE A 469 7.30 -23.14 40.98
C PHE A 469 6.12 -22.90 41.95
N GLN A 470 6.36 -23.10 43.24
CA GLN A 470 5.55 -22.50 44.31
C GLN A 470 6.31 -21.49 45.17
N SER A 471 7.53 -21.08 44.79
CA SER A 471 8.33 -20.13 45.59
C SER A 471 8.60 -18.76 44.94
N ILE A 472 8.02 -18.44 43.77
CA ILE A 472 8.27 -17.16 43.09
C ILE A 472 7.02 -16.24 43.06
N HIS A 473 5.86 -16.71 43.53
CA HIS A 473 4.66 -15.87 43.64
C HIS A 473 4.55 -15.09 44.97
N HIS A 474 5.43 -15.34 45.95
CA HIS A 474 5.44 -14.64 47.23
C HIS A 474 6.43 -13.46 47.27
N LYS A 475 7.53 -13.50 46.51
CA LYS A 475 8.55 -12.43 46.52
C LYS A 475 8.25 -11.22 45.61
N TYR A 476 7.22 -11.28 44.76
CA TYR A 476 6.79 -10.12 43.96
C TYR A 476 5.69 -9.27 44.63
N ARG A 477 5.15 -9.69 45.78
CA ARG A 477 4.15 -8.90 46.52
C ARG A 477 4.73 -7.95 47.58
N GLU A 478 6.00 -8.09 47.94
CA GLU A 478 6.64 -7.19 48.92
C GLU A 478 7.47 -6.06 48.30
N PHE A 479 7.74 -6.09 46.99
CA PHE A 479 8.51 -5.02 46.32
C PHE A 479 7.64 -3.88 45.74
N MET A 480 6.32 -3.92 45.96
CA MET A 480 5.36 -2.88 45.52
C MET A 480 4.66 -2.19 46.71
N ARG A 481 5.31 -2.17 47.89
CA ARG A 481 4.83 -1.48 49.09
C ARG A 481 5.87 -0.59 49.78
N HIS A 482 6.86 -0.09 49.04
CA HIS A 482 7.66 1.06 49.47
C HIS A 482 7.80 2.07 48.34
#